data_AF-A0A7W2M2X1-F1
#
_entry.id   AF-A0A7W2M2X1-F1
#
_cell.length_a   1.000
_cell.length_b   1.000
_cell.length_c   1.000
_cell.angle_alpha   90.00
_cell.angle_beta   90.00
_cell.angle_gamma   90.00
#
_symmetry.space_group_name_H-M   'P 1'
#
loop_
_entity.id
_entity.type
_entity.pdbx_description
1 polymer ?
#
loop_
_entity_poly.entity_id
_entity_poly.type
_entity_poly.pdbx_seq_one_letter_code
_entity_poly.pdbx_strand_id
1 'polypeptide(L)'
;MNWEQLLSLKRFGDSNKRIRKEQDETRLGFEVDYDRIIFSSEFRSLQDKTQVIPLSQTDFVHTRLTHSLEVSVVGRSLGRRVGQEILAKYPHLQNIHGYQTNDFGAIVAAAALAHDIGNPPFGHSGEKAIGEFFKNGNGKRFKEFLTDKEYQDLCDFEGNANGFKILTESRMGRMGGLRLSYATLGAFMKYPKESLPKKPTTNIADKKYGFFQSEKEAFTDVAQELGLINRGNPEDLSYSRHPLAFLVEAADDICYTIIDFEDGINLGLIEEEFALEYLIKLVKNNINSKNYHALSNTEDRVSYLRALAISTLINEAVELFMTHEEAILNGSFDKALLDLSKYQAQIDDIIKLSVEKVYQSEEVVDKEIAGFKIIDGILDVFTDAISNHHQGTLSNYHKLILKIFPKSLDLDQENLYDSLLGICNYVAKFSDSKAILTHKKLKGTHF
;
A
#
# COMPACT_ATOMS: atom_id res chain seq x y z
N MET A 1 -9.71 8.40 -20.46
CA MET A 1 -8.35 7.80 -20.51
C MET A 1 -8.29 6.81 -21.68
N ASN A 2 -7.10 6.37 -22.11
CA ASN A 2 -6.94 5.36 -23.17
C ASN A 2 -5.85 4.35 -22.79
N TRP A 3 -6.05 3.08 -23.13
CA TRP A 3 -5.17 1.97 -22.73
C TRP A 3 -3.73 2.11 -23.25
N GLU A 4 -3.52 2.72 -24.41
CA GLU A 4 -2.18 2.89 -24.99
C GLU A 4 -1.27 3.76 -24.10
N GLN A 5 -1.81 4.84 -23.52
CA GLN A 5 -1.10 5.70 -22.57
C GLN A 5 -1.03 5.09 -21.17
N LEU A 6 -2.11 4.46 -20.71
CA LEU A 6 -2.19 3.84 -19.38
C LEU A 6 -1.15 2.72 -19.18
N LEU A 7 -0.77 2.02 -20.25
CA LEU A 7 0.25 0.97 -20.21
C LEU A 7 1.68 1.50 -20.46
N SER A 8 1.96 2.75 -20.11
CA SER A 8 3.26 3.37 -20.36
C SER A 8 4.41 2.66 -19.62
N LEU A 9 5.45 2.34 -20.39
CA LEU A 9 6.73 1.82 -19.92
C LEU A 9 7.71 2.92 -19.50
N LYS A 10 7.34 4.22 -19.61
CA LYS A 10 8.19 5.34 -19.19
C LYS A 10 8.66 5.13 -17.76
N ARG A 11 9.91 5.48 -17.50
CA ARG A 11 10.53 5.51 -16.18
C ARG A 11 11.09 6.89 -15.91
N PHE A 12 11.29 7.22 -14.63
CA PHE A 12 11.89 8.49 -14.25
C PHE A 12 13.21 8.73 -15.00
N GLY A 13 13.31 9.94 -15.57
CA GLY A 13 14.47 10.41 -16.33
C GLY A 13 14.53 9.97 -17.79
N ASP A 14 13.56 9.20 -18.30
CA ASP A 14 13.50 8.87 -19.71
C ASP A 14 13.12 10.12 -20.54
N SER A 15 13.91 10.41 -21.58
CA SER A 15 13.63 11.48 -22.55
C SER A 15 12.93 10.98 -23.81
N ASN A 16 12.95 9.67 -24.06
CA ASN A 16 12.35 9.04 -25.22
C ASN A 16 11.26 8.05 -24.79
N LYS A 17 10.21 7.94 -25.60
CA LYS A 17 9.12 6.99 -25.37
C LYS A 17 9.65 5.56 -25.49
N ARG A 18 9.31 4.70 -24.52
CA ARG A 18 9.57 3.26 -24.60
C ARG A 18 8.41 2.56 -25.30
N ILE A 19 8.70 1.88 -26.41
CA ILE A 19 7.69 1.17 -27.20
C ILE A 19 7.62 -0.29 -26.72
N ARG A 20 6.41 -0.76 -26.38
CA ARG A 20 6.19 -2.13 -25.85
C ARG A 20 6.68 -3.21 -26.81
N LYS A 21 6.40 -3.09 -28.10
CA LYS A 21 6.81 -4.05 -29.14
C LYS A 21 8.33 -4.17 -29.31
N GLU A 22 9.08 -3.18 -28.84
CA GLU A 22 10.55 -3.14 -28.90
C GLU A 22 11.21 -3.62 -27.60
N GLN A 23 10.42 -3.98 -26.58
CA GLN A 23 10.96 -4.54 -25.35
C GLN A 23 11.51 -5.95 -25.60
N ASP A 24 12.60 -6.26 -24.91
CA ASP A 24 13.09 -7.64 -24.78
C ASP A 24 12.14 -8.41 -23.85
N GLU A 25 11.51 -9.47 -24.37
CA GLU A 25 10.57 -10.30 -23.60
C GLU A 25 11.22 -10.95 -22.36
N THR A 26 12.54 -11.17 -22.35
CA THR A 26 13.26 -11.70 -21.17
C THR A 26 13.56 -10.63 -20.11
N ARG A 27 13.41 -9.35 -20.47
CA ARG A 27 13.70 -8.18 -19.63
C ARG A 27 12.57 -7.15 -19.72
N LEU A 28 11.34 -7.62 -19.86
CA LEU A 28 10.17 -6.78 -20.04
C LEU A 28 10.03 -5.82 -18.86
N GLY A 29 9.80 -4.53 -19.15
CA GLY A 29 9.78 -3.49 -18.12
C GLY A 29 8.84 -3.79 -16.94
N PHE A 30 7.66 -4.35 -17.19
CA PHE A 30 6.70 -4.65 -16.12
C PHE A 30 7.18 -5.78 -15.18
N GLU A 31 7.83 -6.82 -15.71
CA GLU A 31 8.41 -7.89 -14.88
C GLU A 31 9.66 -7.37 -14.13
N VAL A 32 10.45 -6.49 -14.77
CA VAL A 32 11.58 -5.81 -14.12
C VAL A 32 11.13 -4.96 -12.93
N ASP A 33 9.92 -4.41 -12.94
CA ASP A 33 9.38 -3.67 -11.81
C ASP A 33 9.19 -4.59 -10.59
N TYR A 34 8.59 -5.75 -10.81
CA TYR A 34 8.41 -6.77 -9.78
C TYR A 34 9.76 -7.17 -9.15
N ASP A 35 10.77 -7.46 -9.97
CA ASP A 35 12.12 -7.80 -9.50
C ASP A 35 12.72 -6.67 -8.64
N ARG A 36 12.62 -5.42 -9.10
CA ARG A 36 13.17 -4.27 -8.36
C ARG A 36 12.54 -4.10 -6.99
N ILE A 37 11.23 -4.37 -6.88
CA ILE A 37 10.52 -4.33 -5.59
C ILE A 37 11.01 -5.48 -4.70
N ILE A 38 11.04 -6.72 -5.20
CA ILE A 38 11.50 -7.91 -4.44
C ILE A 38 12.91 -7.72 -3.89
N PHE A 39 13.84 -7.17 -4.68
CA PHE A 39 15.23 -6.97 -4.27
C PHE A 39 15.44 -5.70 -3.43
N SER A 40 14.42 -4.86 -3.23
CA SER A 40 14.55 -3.65 -2.43
C SER A 40 14.69 -3.94 -0.94
N SER A 41 15.47 -3.11 -0.24
CA SER A 41 15.57 -3.16 1.22
C SER A 41 14.24 -2.86 1.91
N GLU A 42 13.46 -1.98 1.29
CA GLU A 42 12.19 -1.49 1.79
C GLU A 42 11.13 -2.61 1.77
N PHE A 43 11.07 -3.43 0.70
CA PHE A 43 10.22 -4.61 0.66
C PHE A 43 10.66 -5.69 1.65
N ARG A 44 11.97 -5.99 1.73
CA ARG A 44 12.49 -6.99 2.69
C ARG A 44 12.18 -6.63 4.15
N SER A 45 12.10 -5.33 4.46
CA SER A 45 11.77 -4.87 5.82
C SER A 45 10.36 -5.27 6.27
N LEU A 46 9.45 -5.57 5.34
CA LEU A 46 8.10 -6.02 5.65
C LEU A 46 8.06 -7.37 6.39
N GLN A 47 9.14 -8.15 6.35
CA GLN A 47 9.23 -9.42 7.08
C GLN A 47 9.15 -9.23 8.60
N ASP A 48 9.66 -8.12 9.12
CA ASP A 48 9.67 -7.79 10.56
C ASP A 48 8.65 -6.68 10.87
N LYS A 49 7.59 -6.59 10.07
CA LYS A 49 6.42 -5.74 10.31
C LYS A 49 5.18 -6.60 10.44
N THR A 50 4.51 -6.48 11.59
CA THR A 50 3.23 -7.15 11.81
C THR A 50 2.17 -6.64 10.86
N GLN A 51 1.30 -7.54 10.40
CA GLN A 51 0.12 -7.18 9.65
C GLN A 51 -0.98 -6.78 10.62
N VAL A 52 -1.76 -7.76 11.09
CA VAL A 52 -2.81 -7.56 12.07
C VAL A 52 -2.34 -8.06 13.43
N ILE A 53 -1.94 -9.32 13.49
CA ILE A 53 -1.64 -10.01 14.74
C ILE A 53 -0.17 -9.74 15.10
N PRO A 54 0.18 -9.53 16.38
CA PRO A 54 1.57 -9.38 16.78
C PRO A 54 2.41 -10.57 16.32
N LEU A 55 3.72 -10.39 16.16
CA LEU A 55 4.65 -11.50 15.91
C LEU A 55 4.63 -12.41 17.15
N SER A 56 3.73 -13.40 17.14
CA SER A 56 3.67 -14.44 18.16
C SER A 56 4.83 -15.42 17.96
N GLN A 57 5.07 -16.27 18.95
CA GLN A 57 6.00 -17.41 18.81
C GLN A 57 5.37 -18.58 18.02
N THR A 58 4.21 -18.40 17.40
CA THR A 58 3.52 -19.47 16.66
C THR A 58 3.85 -19.37 15.17
N ASP A 59 4.08 -20.52 14.53
CA ASP A 59 4.70 -20.63 13.20
C ASP A 59 3.82 -20.13 12.01
N PHE A 60 2.61 -19.61 12.25
CA PHE A 60 1.56 -19.43 11.23
C PHE A 60 1.02 -18.00 11.03
N VAL A 61 1.65 -16.96 11.60
CA VAL A 61 1.11 -15.59 11.46
C VAL A 61 1.67 -14.89 10.21
N HIS A 62 0.77 -14.37 9.35
CA HIS A 62 1.19 -13.56 8.22
C HIS A 62 1.86 -12.27 8.67
N THR A 63 3.04 -12.03 8.10
CA THR A 63 3.70 -10.72 8.13
C THR A 63 3.19 -9.88 6.97
N ARG A 64 3.46 -8.57 6.98
CA ARG A 64 3.14 -7.73 5.81
C ARG A 64 3.82 -8.20 4.52
N LEU A 65 4.98 -8.87 4.64
CA LEU A 65 5.67 -9.45 3.49
C LEU A 65 4.89 -10.61 2.87
N THR A 66 4.43 -11.56 3.68
CA THR A 66 3.69 -12.72 3.18
C THR A 66 2.34 -12.31 2.61
N HIS A 67 1.62 -11.39 3.26
CA HIS A 67 0.38 -10.82 2.71
C HIS A 67 0.62 -10.09 1.40
N SER A 68 1.65 -9.24 1.30
CA SER A 68 1.96 -8.56 0.04
C SER A 68 2.30 -9.54 -1.09
N LEU A 69 2.93 -10.68 -0.77
CA LEU A 69 3.18 -11.74 -1.76
C LEU A 69 1.86 -12.37 -2.22
N GLU A 70 0.95 -12.71 -1.33
CA GLU A 70 -0.35 -13.31 -1.66
C GLU A 70 -1.24 -12.35 -2.45
N VAL A 71 -1.33 -11.10 -2.01
CA VAL A 71 -2.00 -9.99 -2.71
C VAL A 71 -1.42 -9.83 -4.12
N SER A 72 -0.09 -9.94 -4.28
CA SER A 72 0.53 -9.89 -5.61
C SER A 72 0.15 -11.06 -6.52
N VAL A 73 -0.08 -12.26 -5.96
CA VAL A 73 -0.50 -13.45 -6.72
C VAL A 73 -1.95 -13.32 -7.15
N VAL A 74 -2.84 -12.88 -6.25
CA VAL A 74 -4.24 -12.55 -6.58
C VAL A 74 -4.30 -11.44 -7.62
N GLY A 75 -3.52 -10.37 -7.43
CA GLY A 75 -3.39 -9.26 -8.37
C GLY A 75 -2.89 -9.70 -9.75
N ARG A 76 -1.91 -10.61 -9.82
CA ARG A 76 -1.43 -11.19 -11.09
C ARG A 76 -2.56 -11.91 -11.82
N SER A 77 -3.36 -12.69 -11.11
CA SER A 77 -4.49 -13.42 -11.67
C SER A 77 -5.58 -12.48 -12.20
N LEU A 78 -5.95 -11.47 -11.40
CA LEU A 78 -6.89 -10.41 -11.80
C LEU A 78 -6.40 -9.69 -13.06
N GLY A 79 -5.15 -9.20 -13.04
CA GLY A 79 -4.54 -8.49 -14.15
C GLY A 79 -4.48 -9.33 -15.43
N ARG A 80 -4.11 -10.61 -15.35
CA ARG A 80 -4.14 -11.52 -16.50
C ARG A 80 -5.55 -11.68 -17.07
N ARG A 81 -6.53 -11.97 -16.22
CA ARG A 81 -7.90 -12.22 -16.68
C ARG A 81 -8.53 -10.96 -17.29
N VAL A 82 -8.37 -9.79 -16.66
CA VAL A 82 -8.79 -8.51 -17.25
C VAL A 82 -8.02 -8.23 -18.54
N GLY A 83 -6.70 -8.42 -18.54
CA GLY A 83 -5.87 -8.20 -19.73
C GLY A 83 -6.34 -9.00 -20.94
N GLN A 84 -6.76 -10.25 -20.73
CA GLN A 84 -7.33 -11.07 -21.79
C GLN A 84 -8.61 -10.46 -22.39
N GLU A 85 -9.55 -10.03 -21.53
CA GLU A 85 -10.80 -9.41 -21.96
C GLU A 85 -10.57 -8.04 -22.63
N ILE A 86 -9.65 -7.24 -22.10
CA ILE A 86 -9.25 -5.94 -22.68
C ILE A 86 -8.62 -6.11 -24.05
N LEU A 87 -7.72 -7.09 -24.24
CA LEU A 87 -7.12 -7.34 -25.55
C LEU A 87 -8.13 -7.89 -26.55
N ALA A 88 -9.13 -8.66 -26.11
CA ALA A 88 -10.25 -9.09 -26.94
C ALA A 88 -11.14 -7.91 -27.37
N LYS A 89 -11.44 -6.98 -26.44
CA LYS A 89 -12.23 -5.76 -26.71
C LYS A 89 -11.46 -4.74 -27.57
N TYR A 90 -10.14 -4.64 -27.38
CA TYR A 90 -9.25 -3.67 -28.02
C TYR A 90 -8.06 -4.36 -28.73
N PRO A 91 -8.29 -5.09 -29.83
CA PRO A 91 -7.27 -5.94 -30.46
C PRO A 91 -6.07 -5.17 -31.03
N HIS A 92 -6.20 -3.85 -31.26
CA HIS A 92 -5.10 -3.00 -31.70
C HIS A 92 -3.96 -2.92 -30.65
N LEU A 93 -4.28 -3.05 -29.35
CA LEU A 93 -3.26 -3.08 -28.28
C LEU A 93 -2.28 -4.24 -28.47
N GLN A 94 -2.77 -5.41 -28.88
CA GLN A 94 -1.93 -6.56 -29.18
C GLN A 94 -1.33 -6.47 -30.59
N ASN A 95 -2.16 -6.27 -31.61
CA ASN A 95 -1.75 -6.38 -33.01
C ASN A 95 -0.79 -5.27 -33.46
N ILE A 96 -0.96 -4.05 -32.92
CA ILE A 96 -0.16 -2.89 -33.29
C ILE A 96 0.94 -2.66 -32.25
N HIS A 97 0.56 -2.54 -30.97
CA HIS A 97 1.48 -2.14 -29.89
C HIS A 97 2.22 -3.30 -29.21
N GLY A 98 1.78 -4.54 -29.44
CA GLY A 98 2.46 -5.74 -28.94
C GLY A 98 2.14 -6.10 -27.48
N TYR A 99 1.16 -5.46 -26.84
CA TYR A 99 0.78 -5.79 -25.47
C TYR A 99 0.23 -7.23 -25.36
N GLN A 100 0.58 -7.89 -24.27
CA GLN A 100 0.17 -9.27 -23.97
C GLN A 100 -0.60 -9.34 -22.65
N THR A 101 -1.39 -10.39 -22.49
CA THR A 101 -2.16 -10.67 -21.26
C THR A 101 -1.28 -10.64 -20.00
N ASN A 102 -0.05 -11.13 -20.09
CA ASN A 102 0.88 -11.15 -18.96
C ASN A 102 1.36 -9.75 -18.55
N ASP A 103 1.33 -8.76 -19.42
CA ASP A 103 1.76 -7.40 -19.10
C ASP A 103 0.85 -6.77 -18.04
N PHE A 104 -0.47 -6.93 -18.21
CA PHE A 104 -1.48 -6.49 -17.23
C PHE A 104 -1.29 -7.22 -15.89
N GLY A 105 -1.05 -8.52 -15.94
CA GLY A 105 -0.72 -9.32 -14.76
C GLY A 105 0.52 -8.81 -14.03
N ALA A 106 1.59 -8.50 -14.76
CA ALA A 106 2.85 -8.00 -14.20
C ALA A 106 2.69 -6.62 -13.55
N ILE A 107 1.97 -5.69 -14.20
CA ILE A 107 1.68 -4.34 -13.65
C ILE A 107 0.91 -4.45 -12.34
N VAL A 108 -0.21 -5.18 -12.34
CA VAL A 108 -1.06 -5.33 -11.16
C VAL A 108 -0.28 -6.06 -10.06
N ALA A 109 0.46 -7.12 -10.38
CA ALA A 109 1.26 -7.86 -9.42
C ALA A 109 2.36 -6.99 -8.78
N ALA A 110 3.08 -6.19 -9.56
CA ALA A 110 4.12 -5.31 -9.04
C ALA A 110 3.55 -4.21 -8.14
N ALA A 111 2.46 -3.57 -8.56
CA ALA A 111 1.78 -2.56 -7.74
C ALA A 111 1.21 -3.17 -6.44
N ALA A 112 0.56 -4.34 -6.54
CA ALA A 112 0.06 -5.10 -5.40
C ALA A 112 1.18 -5.55 -4.45
N LEU A 113 2.34 -5.96 -4.96
CA LEU A 113 3.49 -6.31 -4.13
C LEU A 113 4.01 -5.11 -3.31
N ALA A 114 3.92 -3.91 -3.88
CA ALA A 114 4.39 -2.69 -3.24
C ALA A 114 3.34 -1.98 -2.37
N HIS A 115 2.06 -2.39 -2.40
CA HIS A 115 0.95 -1.62 -1.80
C HIS A 115 1.21 -1.22 -0.34
N ASP A 116 1.84 -2.12 0.42
CA ASP A 116 2.08 -1.99 1.85
C ASP A 116 3.48 -1.45 2.21
N ILE A 117 4.33 -1.15 1.21
CA ILE A 117 5.75 -0.81 1.41
C ILE A 117 5.97 0.45 2.25
N GLY A 118 5.00 1.36 2.24
CA GLY A 118 5.05 2.65 2.93
C GLY A 118 4.50 2.65 4.35
N ASN A 119 3.89 1.55 4.80
CA ASN A 119 3.29 1.51 6.12
C ASN A 119 4.33 1.58 7.24
N PRO A 120 4.10 2.38 8.30
CA PRO A 120 4.99 2.47 9.44
C PRO A 120 4.99 1.18 10.29
N PRO A 121 5.94 1.01 11.22
CA PRO A 121 5.85 -0.03 12.23
C PRO A 121 4.52 0.08 12.99
N PHE A 122 3.96 -1.05 13.42
CA PHE A 122 2.63 -1.16 14.02
C PHE A 122 1.47 -0.76 13.09
N GLY A 123 1.71 -0.71 11.76
CA GLY A 123 0.68 -0.54 10.75
C GLY A 123 -0.16 0.73 10.88
N HIS A 124 -1.48 0.61 10.75
CA HIS A 124 -2.41 1.75 10.85
C HIS A 124 -2.28 2.51 12.18
N SER A 125 -1.90 1.82 13.27
CA SER A 125 -1.66 2.47 14.55
C SER A 125 -0.37 3.29 14.55
N GLY A 126 0.66 2.85 13.82
CA GLY A 126 1.83 3.67 13.52
C GLY A 126 1.49 4.94 12.73
N GLU A 127 0.62 4.85 11.72
CA GLU A 127 0.18 6.02 10.93
C GLU A 127 -0.50 7.05 11.83
N LYS A 128 -1.47 6.57 12.63
CA LYS A 128 -2.18 7.41 13.60
C LYS A 128 -1.24 8.00 14.63
N ALA A 129 -0.26 7.26 15.12
CA ALA A 129 0.72 7.75 16.09
C ALA A 129 1.62 8.87 15.51
N ILE A 130 2.09 8.72 14.27
CA ILE A 130 2.82 9.79 13.57
C ILE A 130 1.94 11.02 13.43
N GLY A 131 0.71 10.85 12.91
CA GLY A 131 -0.22 11.96 12.74
C GLY A 131 -0.60 12.66 14.05
N GLU A 132 -0.82 11.89 15.12
CA GLU A 132 -1.17 12.38 16.45
C GLU A 132 -0.05 13.19 17.10
N PHE A 133 1.22 12.81 16.86
CA PHE A 133 2.37 13.58 17.32
C PHE A 133 2.35 15.03 16.79
N PHE A 134 1.99 15.24 15.52
CA PHE A 134 1.84 16.57 14.95
C PHE A 134 0.51 17.22 15.33
N LYS A 135 -0.60 16.48 15.30
CA LYS A 135 -1.93 17.04 15.60
C LYS A 135 -2.10 17.48 17.04
N ASN A 136 -1.58 16.69 17.98
CA ASN A 136 -1.89 16.78 19.42
C ASN A 136 -0.66 16.77 20.32
N GLY A 137 0.44 16.15 19.89
CA GLY A 137 1.71 16.09 20.61
C GLY A 137 2.63 17.30 20.41
N ASN A 138 3.92 17.09 20.69
CA ASN A 138 4.94 18.15 20.64
C ASN A 138 5.21 18.64 19.20
N GLY A 139 4.84 17.86 18.17
CA GLY A 139 4.96 18.26 16.77
C GLY A 139 4.11 19.48 16.40
N LYS A 140 3.11 19.85 17.22
CA LYS A 140 2.33 21.09 17.08
C LYS A 140 3.18 22.35 16.91
N ARG A 141 4.35 22.37 17.54
CA ARG A 141 5.28 23.51 17.49
C ARG A 141 5.73 23.87 16.07
N PHE A 142 5.63 22.93 15.13
CA PHE A 142 6.03 23.14 13.74
C PHE A 142 4.95 23.79 12.87
N LYS A 143 3.70 23.86 13.34
CA LYS A 143 2.56 24.33 12.54
C LYS A 143 2.76 25.71 11.95
N GLU A 144 3.29 26.64 12.72
CA GLU A 144 3.46 28.04 12.30
C GLU A 144 4.58 28.24 11.26
N PHE A 145 5.40 27.21 11.02
CA PHE A 145 6.53 27.24 10.10
C PHE A 145 6.26 26.49 8.79
N LEU A 146 5.05 25.96 8.61
CA LEU A 146 4.67 25.11 7.48
C LEU A 146 3.41 25.66 6.82
N THR A 147 3.25 25.39 5.53
CA THR A 147 1.96 25.64 4.87
C THR A 147 0.89 24.68 5.38
N ASP A 148 -0.38 25.01 5.18
CA ASP A 148 -1.49 24.16 5.59
C ASP A 148 -1.41 22.74 4.99
N LYS A 149 -0.94 22.62 3.72
CA LYS A 149 -0.80 21.32 3.03
C LYS A 149 0.36 20.50 3.58
N GLU A 150 1.52 21.13 3.77
CA GLU A 150 2.70 20.49 4.37
C GLU A 150 2.41 20.00 5.79
N TYR A 151 1.75 20.83 6.60
CA TYR A 151 1.36 20.42 7.94
C TYR A 151 0.29 19.32 7.93
N GLN A 152 -0.62 19.36 6.94
CA GLN A 152 -1.64 18.33 6.78
C GLN A 152 -1.04 16.97 6.39
N ASP A 153 0.01 16.95 5.57
CA ASP A 153 0.76 15.73 5.24
C ASP A 153 1.35 15.06 6.48
N LEU A 154 1.86 15.84 7.43
CA LEU A 154 2.40 15.34 8.69
C LEU A 154 1.28 14.89 9.65
N CYS A 155 0.19 15.65 9.71
CA CYS A 155 -0.94 15.37 10.61
C CYS A 155 -1.75 14.14 10.21
N ASP A 156 -1.92 13.89 8.91
CA ASP A 156 -2.66 12.73 8.37
C ASP A 156 -1.72 11.73 7.68
N PHE A 157 -0.48 11.59 8.15
CA PHE A 157 0.54 10.72 7.55
C PHE A 157 -0.04 9.38 7.07
N GLU A 158 0.17 9.08 5.79
CA GLU A 158 -0.54 8.00 5.08
C GLU A 158 0.46 7.06 4.39
N GLY A 159 0.29 5.75 4.58
CA GLY A 159 1.17 4.70 4.10
C GLY A 159 1.24 4.58 2.58
N ASN A 160 0.16 4.82 1.84
CA ASN A 160 0.16 4.87 0.37
C ASN A 160 0.97 6.07 -0.13
N ALA A 161 0.81 7.25 0.49
CA ALA A 161 1.61 8.43 0.18
C ALA A 161 3.10 8.20 0.46
N ASN A 162 3.40 7.60 1.60
CA ASN A 162 4.77 7.22 1.95
C ASN A 162 5.32 6.11 1.05
N GLY A 163 4.48 5.20 0.59
CA GLY A 163 4.84 4.16 -0.37
C GLY A 163 5.23 4.79 -1.69
N PHE A 164 4.46 5.75 -2.21
CA PHE A 164 4.81 6.47 -3.43
C PHE A 164 6.17 7.17 -3.27
N LYS A 165 6.39 7.88 -2.17
CA LYS A 165 7.69 8.47 -1.81
C LYS A 165 8.81 7.44 -1.85
N ILE A 166 8.67 6.29 -1.19
CA ILE A 166 9.70 5.23 -1.21
C ILE A 166 10.03 4.75 -2.64
N LEU A 167 9.00 4.62 -3.48
CA LEU A 167 9.15 4.11 -4.84
C LEU A 167 9.82 5.13 -5.78
N THR A 168 9.69 6.43 -5.52
CA THR A 168 10.14 7.52 -6.42
C THR A 168 11.25 8.42 -5.87
N GLU A 169 11.53 8.38 -4.57
CA GLU A 169 12.45 9.28 -3.89
C GLU A 169 13.86 9.24 -4.50
N SER A 170 14.33 10.43 -4.89
CA SER A 170 15.71 10.62 -5.32
C SER A 170 16.59 10.85 -4.09
N ARG A 171 17.69 10.11 -4.01
CA ARG A 171 18.73 10.28 -2.97
C ARG A 171 20.11 10.25 -3.60
N MET A 172 21.12 10.68 -2.85
CA MET A 172 22.51 10.68 -3.32
C MET A 172 22.89 9.30 -3.89
N GLY A 173 23.29 9.26 -5.17
CA GLY A 173 23.65 8.03 -5.88
C GLY A 173 22.47 7.18 -6.40
N ARG A 174 21.21 7.59 -6.18
CA ARG A 174 20.01 6.88 -6.65
C ARG A 174 18.89 7.87 -6.99
N MET A 175 18.76 8.23 -8.27
CA MET A 175 17.71 9.12 -8.76
C MET A 175 16.44 8.34 -9.14
N GLY A 176 15.27 8.89 -8.82
CA GLY A 176 13.95 8.35 -9.18
C GLY A 176 13.56 7.06 -8.43
N GLY A 177 14.11 6.83 -7.24
CA GLY A 177 13.76 5.69 -6.40
C GLY A 177 14.05 4.34 -7.07
N LEU A 178 13.03 3.48 -7.18
CA LEU A 178 13.11 2.20 -7.91
C LEU A 178 12.94 2.38 -9.43
N ARG A 179 12.65 3.59 -9.89
CA ARG A 179 12.41 3.95 -11.30
C ARG A 179 11.45 3.00 -11.99
N LEU A 180 10.36 2.63 -11.32
CA LEU A 180 9.34 1.71 -11.84
C LEU A 180 8.68 2.29 -13.11
N SER A 181 8.04 1.43 -13.91
CA SER A 181 7.25 1.93 -15.05
C SER A 181 6.08 2.77 -14.55
N TYR A 182 5.69 3.75 -15.35
CA TYR A 182 4.62 4.67 -14.97
C TYR A 182 3.27 3.96 -14.87
N ALA A 183 3.03 2.92 -15.69
CA ALA A 183 1.85 2.06 -15.52
C ALA A 183 1.78 1.41 -14.13
N THR A 184 2.91 0.89 -13.62
CA THR A 184 3.01 0.33 -12.27
C THR A 184 2.77 1.39 -11.20
N LEU A 185 3.35 2.58 -11.34
CA LEU A 185 3.14 3.69 -10.39
C LEU A 185 1.68 4.19 -10.40
N GLY A 186 1.05 4.23 -11.58
CA GLY A 186 -0.37 4.56 -11.73
C GLY A 186 -1.27 3.52 -11.06
N ALA A 187 -1.00 2.23 -11.29
CA ALA A 187 -1.73 1.13 -10.65
C ALA A 187 -1.53 1.10 -9.12
N PHE A 188 -0.35 1.48 -8.63
CA PHE A 188 -0.06 1.63 -7.21
C PHE A 188 -0.85 2.79 -6.56
N MET A 189 -1.15 3.85 -7.32
CA MET A 189 -1.76 5.07 -6.77
C MET A 189 -3.26 4.90 -6.44
N LYS A 190 -3.54 4.39 -5.23
CA LYS A 190 -4.90 4.20 -4.70
C LYS A 190 -5.67 5.51 -4.52
N TYR A 191 -5.00 6.61 -4.17
CA TYR A 191 -5.65 7.90 -3.89
C TYR A 191 -4.91 9.04 -4.61
N PRO A 192 -5.16 9.26 -5.91
CA PRO A 192 -4.39 10.21 -6.74
C PRO A 192 -4.74 11.68 -6.45
N LYS A 193 -4.48 12.14 -5.23
CA LYS A 193 -4.72 13.52 -4.78
C LYS A 193 -3.78 13.94 -3.65
N GLU A 194 -3.73 15.25 -3.44
CA GLU A 194 -3.08 15.90 -2.29
C GLU A 194 -3.85 15.64 -0.97
N SER A 195 -3.19 15.90 0.17
CA SER A 195 -3.79 15.75 1.51
C SER A 195 -4.92 16.75 1.80
N LEU A 196 -4.90 17.91 1.13
CA LEU A 196 -6.00 18.86 1.10
C LEU A 196 -6.59 18.99 -0.31
N PRO A 197 -7.92 19.20 -0.41
CA PRO A 197 -8.90 19.16 0.68
C PRO A 197 -9.13 17.72 1.21
N LYS A 198 -9.45 17.59 2.49
CA LYS A 198 -9.77 16.29 3.12
C LYS A 198 -11.14 15.80 2.68
N LYS A 199 -11.19 14.63 2.04
CA LYS A 199 -12.45 13.95 1.65
C LYS A 199 -13.51 14.91 1.04
N PRO A 200 -13.18 15.67 -0.01
CA PRO A 200 -14.05 16.70 -0.58
C PRO A 200 -15.31 16.12 -1.22
N THR A 201 -15.27 14.85 -1.63
CA THR A 201 -16.40 14.15 -2.24
C THR A 201 -16.50 12.72 -1.70
N THR A 202 -17.59 12.03 -2.04
CA THR A 202 -17.78 10.61 -1.74
C THR A 202 -17.06 9.67 -2.71
N ASN A 203 -16.39 10.21 -3.74
CA ASN A 203 -15.65 9.40 -4.69
C ASN A 203 -14.53 8.64 -3.98
N ILE A 204 -14.33 7.36 -4.31
CA ILE A 204 -13.35 6.51 -3.65
C ILE A 204 -11.90 7.05 -3.76
N ALA A 205 -11.57 7.77 -4.83
CA ALA A 205 -10.27 8.43 -4.98
C ALA A 205 -10.04 9.53 -3.93
N ASP A 206 -11.11 10.07 -3.35
CA ASP A 206 -11.09 11.13 -2.34
C ASP A 206 -11.07 10.61 -0.89
N LYS A 207 -11.11 9.29 -0.67
CA LYS A 207 -11.18 8.65 0.66
C LYS A 207 -9.98 8.99 1.55
N LYS A 208 -8.78 9.07 0.98
CA LYS A 208 -7.53 9.51 1.63
C LYS A 208 -6.72 10.33 0.61
N TYR A 209 -5.40 10.34 0.69
CA TYR A 209 -4.50 10.94 -0.29
C TYR A 209 -3.32 9.99 -0.55
N GLY A 210 -2.58 10.20 -1.64
CA GLY A 210 -1.65 9.20 -2.14
C GLY A 210 -0.28 9.74 -2.53
N PHE A 211 -0.03 11.03 -2.37
CA PHE A 211 1.30 11.61 -2.48
C PHE A 211 1.42 12.82 -1.55
N PHE A 212 2.62 13.00 -1.01
CA PHE A 212 2.98 14.17 -0.23
C PHE A 212 3.33 15.35 -1.14
N GLN A 213 3.40 16.56 -0.57
CA GLN A 213 3.84 17.77 -1.27
C GLN A 213 5.23 17.60 -1.89
N SER A 214 6.14 16.85 -1.26
CA SER A 214 7.48 16.54 -1.78
C SER A 214 7.46 15.65 -3.03
N GLU A 215 6.38 14.93 -3.27
CA GLU A 215 6.21 14.03 -4.42
C GLU A 215 5.17 14.57 -5.44
N LYS A 216 4.65 15.78 -5.23
CA LYS A 216 3.65 16.41 -6.11
C LYS A 216 4.12 16.48 -7.56
N GLU A 217 5.36 16.90 -7.80
CA GLU A 217 5.92 16.98 -9.16
C GLU A 217 6.09 15.60 -9.79
N ALA A 218 6.61 14.63 -9.03
CA ALA A 218 6.80 13.27 -9.49
C ALA A 218 5.46 12.62 -9.90
N PHE A 219 4.41 12.82 -9.09
CA PHE A 219 3.10 12.30 -9.44
C PHE A 219 2.46 13.05 -10.61
N THR A 220 2.68 14.36 -10.73
CA THR A 220 2.18 15.14 -11.87
C THR A 220 2.75 14.61 -13.20
N ASP A 221 4.05 14.29 -13.25
CA ASP A 221 4.67 13.68 -14.44
C ASP A 221 4.10 12.29 -14.75
N VAL A 222 3.84 11.47 -13.73
CA VAL A 222 3.17 10.17 -13.88
C VAL A 222 1.76 10.35 -14.44
N ALA A 223 0.96 11.24 -13.84
CA ALA A 223 -0.42 11.48 -14.23
C ALA A 223 -0.53 12.01 -15.67
N GLN A 224 0.39 12.90 -16.08
CA GLN A 224 0.44 13.45 -17.43
C GLN A 224 0.79 12.38 -18.48
N GLU A 225 1.82 11.57 -18.25
CA GLU A 225 2.20 10.48 -19.16
C GLU A 225 1.06 9.47 -19.36
N LEU A 226 0.39 9.11 -18.26
CA LEU A 226 -0.70 8.13 -18.28
C LEU A 226 -2.01 8.71 -18.81
N GLY A 227 -2.07 10.03 -19.03
CA GLY A 227 -3.29 10.72 -19.44
C GLY A 227 -4.42 10.62 -18.41
N LEU A 228 -4.09 10.64 -17.11
CA LEU A 228 -5.10 10.61 -16.04
C LEU A 228 -5.95 11.86 -16.09
N ILE A 229 -7.26 11.70 -15.90
CA ILE A 229 -8.22 12.81 -15.96
C ILE A 229 -8.08 13.64 -14.69
N ASN A 230 -7.70 14.92 -14.83
CA ASN A 230 -7.69 15.86 -13.71
C ASN A 230 -9.12 16.08 -13.19
N ARG A 231 -9.31 15.91 -11.88
CA ARG A 231 -10.57 16.14 -11.14
C ARG A 231 -10.50 17.35 -10.20
N GLY A 232 -9.29 17.85 -9.97
CA GLY A 232 -9.01 18.93 -9.03
C GLY A 232 -9.12 20.31 -9.67
N ASN A 233 -8.77 21.31 -8.88
CA ASN A 233 -8.58 22.67 -9.34
C ASN A 233 -7.06 22.96 -9.46
N PRO A 234 -6.63 24.11 -10.03
CA PRO A 234 -5.20 24.42 -10.17
C PRO A 234 -4.42 24.49 -8.85
N GLU A 235 -5.09 24.75 -7.72
CA GLU A 235 -4.47 24.86 -6.40
C GLU A 235 -4.40 23.49 -5.70
N ASP A 236 -5.41 22.65 -5.87
CA ASP A 236 -5.60 21.33 -5.26
C ASP A 236 -5.60 20.23 -6.32
N LEU A 237 -4.44 19.62 -6.56
CA LEU A 237 -4.35 18.55 -7.56
C LEU A 237 -5.07 17.30 -7.10
N SER A 238 -5.93 16.78 -7.98
CA SER A 238 -6.48 15.45 -7.88
C SER A 238 -6.77 14.90 -9.27
N TYR A 239 -6.70 13.58 -9.42
CA TYR A 239 -6.92 12.89 -10.67
C TYR A 239 -7.91 11.75 -10.50
N SER A 240 -8.37 11.20 -11.62
CA SER A 240 -9.05 9.90 -11.64
C SER A 240 -8.03 8.79 -11.41
N ARG A 241 -8.46 7.71 -10.73
CA ARG A 241 -7.64 6.52 -10.54
C ARG A 241 -7.25 5.91 -11.88
N HIS A 242 -6.03 5.38 -11.94
CA HIS A 242 -5.65 4.49 -13.02
C HIS A 242 -6.56 3.25 -13.00
N PRO A 243 -7.06 2.73 -14.14
CA PRO A 243 -7.99 1.60 -14.15
C PRO A 243 -7.46 0.37 -13.41
N LEU A 244 -6.19 0.01 -13.59
CA LEU A 244 -5.59 -1.13 -12.91
C LEU A 244 -5.45 -0.96 -11.38
N ALA A 245 -5.57 0.26 -10.83
CA ALA A 245 -5.58 0.47 -9.39
C ALA A 245 -6.82 -0.14 -8.70
N PHE A 246 -7.93 -0.25 -9.43
CA PHE A 246 -9.12 -0.96 -8.94
C PHE A 246 -8.87 -2.47 -8.78
N LEU A 247 -8.01 -3.06 -9.62
CA LEU A 247 -7.62 -4.47 -9.48
C LEU A 247 -6.64 -4.68 -8.33
N VAL A 248 -5.75 -3.72 -8.08
CA VAL A 248 -4.86 -3.74 -6.90
C VAL A 248 -5.69 -3.65 -5.62
N GLU A 249 -6.64 -2.72 -5.55
CA GLU A 249 -7.55 -2.59 -4.40
C GLU A 249 -8.40 -3.86 -4.22
N ALA A 250 -8.97 -4.42 -5.29
CA ALA A 250 -9.73 -5.68 -5.19
C ALA A 250 -8.85 -6.88 -4.76
N ALA A 251 -7.59 -6.94 -5.18
CA ALA A 251 -6.68 -7.99 -4.73
C ALA A 251 -6.43 -7.91 -3.22
N ASP A 252 -6.15 -6.70 -2.72
CA ASP A 252 -5.96 -6.42 -1.30
C ASP A 252 -7.23 -6.76 -0.51
N ASP A 253 -8.40 -6.25 -0.93
CA ASP A 253 -9.67 -6.50 -0.24
C ASP A 253 -10.04 -8.00 -0.20
N ILE A 254 -9.77 -8.77 -1.26
CA ILE A 254 -9.99 -10.23 -1.29
C ILE A 254 -9.10 -10.93 -0.26
N CYS A 255 -7.80 -10.62 -0.25
CA CYS A 255 -6.85 -11.21 0.69
C CYS A 255 -7.19 -10.82 2.13
N TYR A 256 -7.45 -9.54 2.37
CA TYR A 256 -7.81 -9.02 3.69
C TYR A 256 -9.10 -9.66 4.23
N THR A 257 -10.08 -9.94 3.36
CA THR A 257 -11.33 -10.59 3.78
C THR A 257 -11.12 -12.07 4.11
N ILE A 258 -10.40 -12.81 3.27
CA ILE A 258 -10.38 -14.28 3.35
C ILE A 258 -9.18 -14.80 4.16
N ILE A 259 -8.01 -14.19 4.01
CA ILE A 259 -6.76 -14.66 4.63
C ILE A 259 -6.71 -14.25 6.11
N ASP A 260 -7.06 -13.00 6.44
CA ASP A 260 -7.15 -12.61 7.86
C ASP A 260 -8.20 -13.44 8.62
N PHE A 261 -9.26 -13.87 7.93
CA PHE A 261 -10.26 -14.78 8.50
C PHE A 261 -9.70 -16.19 8.71
N GLU A 262 -8.92 -16.72 7.75
CA GLU A 262 -8.16 -17.97 7.91
C GLU A 262 -7.20 -17.90 9.10
N ASP A 263 -6.43 -16.81 9.22
CA ASP A 263 -5.50 -16.60 10.35
C ASP A 263 -6.24 -16.56 11.69
N GLY A 264 -7.37 -15.86 11.75
CA GLY A 264 -8.23 -15.84 12.93
C GLY A 264 -8.68 -17.23 13.38
N ILE A 265 -8.99 -18.12 12.43
CA ILE A 265 -9.37 -19.51 12.72
C ILE A 265 -8.15 -20.33 13.16
N ASN A 266 -7.04 -20.25 12.44
CA ASN A 266 -5.83 -21.01 12.73
C ASN A 266 -5.22 -20.66 14.10
N LEU A 267 -5.43 -19.43 14.57
CA LEU A 267 -5.02 -18.97 15.90
C LEU A 267 -6.03 -19.27 17.01
N GLY A 268 -7.19 -19.84 16.66
CA GLY A 268 -8.26 -20.15 17.61
C GLY A 268 -9.01 -18.93 18.13
N LEU A 269 -8.84 -17.75 17.51
CA LEU A 269 -9.63 -16.55 17.82
C LEU A 269 -11.05 -16.64 17.26
N ILE A 270 -11.20 -17.41 16.17
CA ILE A 270 -12.46 -17.73 15.52
C ILE A 270 -12.63 -19.24 15.56
N GLU A 271 -13.79 -19.71 16.02
CA GLU A 271 -14.10 -21.14 16.05
C GLU A 271 -14.23 -21.70 14.63
N GLU A 272 -13.65 -22.89 14.38
CA GLU A 272 -13.62 -23.52 13.04
C GLU A 272 -15.01 -23.69 12.42
N GLU A 273 -16.05 -23.91 13.23
CA GLU A 273 -17.42 -24.08 12.75
C GLU A 273 -17.93 -22.87 11.93
N PHE A 274 -17.41 -21.66 12.23
CA PHE A 274 -17.71 -20.47 11.46
C PHE A 274 -17.08 -20.47 10.07
N ALA A 275 -16.03 -21.25 9.81
CA ALA A 275 -15.33 -21.24 8.54
C ALA A 275 -16.25 -21.58 7.36
N LEU A 276 -16.97 -22.70 7.45
CA LEU A 276 -17.90 -23.11 6.39
C LEU A 276 -19.13 -22.21 6.37
N GLU A 277 -19.67 -21.84 7.53
CA GLU A 277 -20.85 -20.97 7.64
C GLU A 277 -20.64 -19.62 6.94
N TYR A 278 -19.50 -18.97 7.21
CA TYR A 278 -19.17 -17.65 6.67
C TYR A 278 -18.63 -17.71 5.24
N LEU A 279 -18.13 -18.85 4.77
CA LEU A 279 -17.66 -18.98 3.37
C LEU A 279 -18.69 -19.63 2.44
N ILE A 280 -19.80 -20.18 2.96
CA ILE A 280 -20.71 -21.03 2.17
C ILE A 280 -21.20 -20.37 0.88
N LYS A 281 -21.60 -19.09 0.92
CA LYS A 281 -22.12 -18.42 -0.29
C LYS A 281 -21.05 -18.27 -1.38
N LEU A 282 -19.78 -18.15 -0.98
CA LEU A 282 -18.63 -18.05 -1.88
C LEU A 282 -18.25 -19.40 -2.47
N VAL A 283 -18.41 -20.50 -1.71
CA VAL A 283 -17.91 -21.82 -2.13
C VAL A 283 -18.98 -22.78 -2.62
N LYS A 284 -20.26 -22.56 -2.31
CA LYS A 284 -21.36 -23.54 -2.53
C LYS A 284 -21.46 -24.11 -3.94
N ASN A 285 -21.08 -23.36 -4.97
CA ASN A 285 -21.19 -23.79 -6.35
C ASN A 285 -20.00 -24.65 -6.81
N ASN A 286 -18.88 -24.59 -6.07
CA ASN A 286 -17.60 -25.19 -6.47
C ASN A 286 -17.05 -26.18 -5.43
N ILE A 287 -17.64 -26.22 -4.22
CA ILE A 287 -17.21 -27.11 -3.14
C ILE A 287 -17.55 -28.57 -3.47
N ASN A 288 -16.56 -29.45 -3.33
CA ASN A 288 -16.79 -30.88 -3.35
C ASN A 288 -16.91 -31.39 -1.91
N SER A 289 -18.14 -31.65 -1.46
CA SER A 289 -18.42 -32.09 -0.08
C SER A 289 -17.66 -33.37 0.29
N LYS A 290 -17.49 -34.32 -0.65
CA LYS A 290 -16.73 -35.54 -0.36
C LYS A 290 -15.26 -35.25 -0.07
N ASN A 291 -14.65 -34.35 -0.84
CA ASN A 291 -13.28 -33.94 -0.60
C ASN A 291 -13.15 -33.17 0.71
N TYR A 292 -14.04 -32.20 0.96
CA TYR A 292 -14.02 -31.39 2.19
C TYR A 292 -14.12 -32.26 3.44
N HIS A 293 -15.06 -33.22 3.48
CA HIS A 293 -15.22 -34.14 4.62
C HIS A 293 -14.12 -35.21 4.71
N ALA A 294 -13.31 -35.41 3.67
CA ALA A 294 -12.15 -36.30 3.70
C ALA A 294 -10.89 -35.65 4.29
N LEU A 295 -10.85 -34.32 4.41
CA LEU A 295 -9.73 -33.58 4.99
C LEU A 295 -9.69 -33.79 6.51
N SER A 296 -8.53 -34.19 7.02
CA SER A 296 -8.37 -34.67 8.40
C SER A 296 -8.14 -33.56 9.42
N ASN A 297 -7.64 -32.40 9.02
CA ASN A 297 -7.31 -31.29 9.91
C ASN A 297 -7.97 -29.96 9.47
N THR A 298 -8.00 -29.02 10.41
CA THR A 298 -8.63 -27.69 10.25
C THR A 298 -7.92 -26.87 9.18
N GLU A 299 -6.59 -26.85 9.20
CA GLU A 299 -5.75 -26.09 8.27
C GLU A 299 -6.10 -26.43 6.81
N ASP A 300 -6.10 -27.72 6.46
CA ASP A 300 -6.45 -28.19 5.11
C ASP A 300 -7.88 -27.80 4.72
N ARG A 301 -8.84 -27.92 5.66
CA ARG A 301 -10.25 -27.56 5.41
C ARG A 301 -10.39 -26.08 5.12
N VAL A 302 -9.79 -25.22 5.94
CA VAL A 302 -9.84 -23.76 5.79
C VAL A 302 -9.10 -23.32 4.53
N SER A 303 -7.90 -23.84 4.27
CA SER A 303 -7.13 -23.54 3.06
C SER A 303 -7.84 -23.97 1.78
N TYR A 304 -8.59 -25.09 1.79
CA TYR A 304 -9.44 -25.48 0.67
C TYR A 304 -10.60 -24.49 0.45
N LEU A 305 -11.29 -24.10 1.52
CA LEU A 305 -12.38 -23.11 1.44
C LEU A 305 -11.87 -21.75 0.94
N ARG A 306 -10.71 -21.28 1.44
CA ARG A 306 -10.04 -20.08 0.96
C ARG A 306 -9.80 -20.14 -0.53
N ALA A 307 -9.19 -21.22 -1.04
CA ALA A 307 -8.86 -21.34 -2.45
C ALA A 307 -10.11 -21.20 -3.34
N LEU A 308 -11.22 -21.81 -2.94
CA LEU A 308 -12.51 -21.70 -3.63
C LEU A 308 -13.11 -20.28 -3.53
N ALA A 309 -13.04 -19.67 -2.35
CA ALA A 309 -13.56 -18.33 -2.11
C ALA A 309 -12.80 -17.27 -2.91
N ILE A 310 -11.46 -17.27 -2.84
CA ILE A 310 -10.60 -16.39 -3.61
C ILE A 310 -10.85 -16.56 -5.12
N SER A 311 -10.93 -17.80 -5.61
CA SER A 311 -11.23 -18.05 -7.02
C SER A 311 -12.58 -17.44 -7.44
N THR A 312 -13.60 -17.58 -6.60
CA THR A 312 -14.94 -17.03 -6.85
C THR A 312 -14.94 -15.50 -6.88
N LEU A 313 -14.24 -14.86 -5.93
CA LEU A 313 -14.13 -13.40 -5.86
C LEU A 313 -13.28 -12.83 -7.00
N ILE A 314 -12.19 -13.51 -7.40
CA ILE A 314 -11.42 -13.14 -8.60
C ILE A 314 -12.32 -13.20 -9.84
N ASN A 315 -13.14 -14.23 -9.97
CA ASN A 315 -14.06 -14.37 -11.10
C ASN A 315 -15.05 -13.22 -11.19
N GLU A 316 -15.66 -12.85 -10.07
CA GLU A 316 -16.60 -11.74 -9.99
C GLU A 316 -15.92 -10.37 -10.18
N ALA A 317 -14.76 -10.13 -9.56
CA ALA A 317 -14.07 -8.84 -9.69
C ALA A 317 -13.70 -8.52 -11.15
N VAL A 318 -13.33 -9.53 -11.94
CA VAL A 318 -13.09 -9.36 -13.39
C VAL A 318 -14.38 -9.04 -14.14
N GLU A 319 -15.48 -9.70 -13.82
CA GLU A 319 -16.80 -9.43 -14.42
C GLU A 319 -17.25 -7.99 -14.11
N LEU A 320 -17.12 -7.56 -12.86
CA LEU A 320 -17.44 -6.20 -12.42
C LEU A 320 -16.55 -5.17 -13.10
N PHE A 321 -15.24 -5.41 -13.17
CA PHE A 321 -14.31 -4.52 -13.85
C PHE A 321 -14.70 -4.33 -15.32
N MET A 322 -14.95 -5.43 -16.05
CA MET A 322 -15.28 -5.36 -17.47
C MET A 322 -16.67 -4.73 -17.72
N THR A 323 -17.62 -4.98 -16.82
CA THR A 323 -18.96 -4.38 -16.85
C THR A 323 -18.91 -2.85 -16.68
N HIS A 324 -17.99 -2.37 -15.83
CA HIS A 324 -17.85 -0.94 -15.52
C HIS A 324 -16.64 -0.27 -16.21
N GLU A 325 -16.00 -0.94 -17.16
CA GLU A 325 -14.75 -0.52 -17.76
C GLU A 325 -14.83 0.87 -18.41
N GLU A 326 -15.93 1.18 -19.09
CA GLU A 326 -16.15 2.50 -19.69
C GLU A 326 -16.29 3.61 -18.65
N ALA A 327 -16.97 3.33 -17.53
CA ALA A 327 -17.09 4.25 -16.40
C ALA A 327 -15.76 4.43 -15.65
N ILE A 328 -14.93 3.40 -15.61
CA ILE A 328 -13.58 3.48 -15.06
C ILE A 328 -12.70 4.33 -15.99
N LEU A 329 -12.71 4.08 -17.30
CA LEU A 329 -11.91 4.83 -18.29
C LEU A 329 -12.29 6.32 -18.38
N ASN A 330 -13.56 6.64 -18.19
CA ASN A 330 -14.04 8.04 -18.23
C ASN A 330 -13.93 8.75 -16.86
N GLY A 331 -13.50 8.06 -15.80
CA GLY A 331 -13.30 8.63 -14.46
C GLY A 331 -14.59 8.86 -13.65
N SER A 332 -15.72 8.29 -14.07
CA SER A 332 -17.01 8.41 -13.36
C SER A 332 -17.28 7.29 -12.36
N PHE A 333 -16.53 6.19 -12.40
CA PHE A 333 -16.65 5.11 -11.42
C PHE A 333 -16.08 5.54 -10.06
N ASP A 334 -16.91 5.54 -9.03
CA ASP A 334 -16.67 6.23 -7.76
C ASP A 334 -16.62 5.30 -6.53
N LYS A 335 -16.65 3.98 -6.74
CA LYS A 335 -16.66 2.93 -5.70
C LYS A 335 -15.53 1.93 -5.85
N ALA A 336 -15.30 1.07 -4.86
CA ALA A 336 -14.45 -0.11 -5.03
C ALA A 336 -15.18 -1.14 -5.89
N LEU A 337 -14.44 -2.08 -6.50
CA LEU A 337 -15.09 -3.16 -7.26
C LEU A 337 -15.94 -4.03 -6.34
N LEU A 338 -15.41 -4.40 -5.18
CA LEU A 338 -16.11 -5.31 -4.27
C LEU A 338 -17.33 -4.67 -3.60
N ASP A 339 -17.44 -3.33 -3.54
CA ASP A 339 -18.66 -2.62 -3.09
C ASP A 339 -19.90 -2.97 -3.92
N LEU A 340 -19.70 -3.53 -5.12
CA LEU A 340 -20.74 -4.00 -6.04
C LEU A 340 -20.86 -5.52 -6.10
N SER A 341 -20.13 -6.25 -5.25
CA SER A 341 -20.16 -7.71 -5.20
C SER A 341 -21.55 -8.22 -4.84
N LYS A 342 -22.02 -9.28 -5.52
CA LYS A 342 -23.24 -9.99 -5.11
C LYS A 342 -23.05 -10.74 -3.79
N TYR A 343 -21.81 -10.86 -3.32
CA TYR A 343 -21.45 -11.43 -2.03
C TYR A 343 -21.17 -10.38 -0.96
N GLN A 344 -21.46 -9.09 -1.20
CA GLN A 344 -21.20 -8.00 -0.25
C GLN A 344 -21.62 -8.34 1.18
N ALA A 345 -22.85 -8.83 1.38
CA ALA A 345 -23.32 -9.19 2.73
C ALA A 345 -22.46 -10.28 3.40
N GLN A 346 -21.96 -11.25 2.63
CA GLN A 346 -21.08 -12.29 3.16
C GLN A 346 -19.70 -11.73 3.50
N ILE A 347 -19.17 -10.86 2.65
CA ILE A 347 -17.89 -10.16 2.87
C ILE A 347 -17.99 -9.29 4.13
N ASP A 348 -19.08 -8.54 4.29
CA ASP A 348 -19.34 -7.70 5.46
C ASP A 348 -19.44 -8.52 6.75
N ASP A 349 -20.11 -9.68 6.71
CA ASP A 349 -20.21 -10.58 7.85
C ASP A 349 -18.83 -11.10 8.28
N ILE A 350 -17.99 -11.51 7.31
CA ILE A 350 -16.61 -11.96 7.57
C ILE A 350 -15.78 -10.83 8.17
N ILE A 351 -15.78 -9.64 7.54
CA ILE A 351 -15.03 -8.48 8.03
C ILE A 351 -15.48 -8.10 9.44
N LYS A 352 -16.78 -8.09 9.70
CA LYS A 352 -17.33 -7.78 11.03
C LYS A 352 -16.84 -8.76 12.08
N LEU A 353 -16.85 -10.06 11.76
CA LEU A 353 -16.35 -11.09 12.68
C LEU A 353 -14.84 -10.97 12.91
N SER A 354 -14.05 -10.71 11.86
CA SER A 354 -12.61 -10.46 11.98
C SER A 354 -12.32 -9.21 12.82
N VAL A 355 -13.11 -8.15 12.68
CA VAL A 355 -13.00 -6.96 13.55
C VAL A 355 -13.24 -7.33 15.01
N GLU A 356 -14.31 -8.06 15.30
CA GLU A 356 -14.69 -8.44 16.66
C GLU A 356 -13.68 -9.39 17.32
N LYS A 357 -13.23 -10.41 16.60
CA LYS A 357 -12.44 -11.51 17.18
C LYS A 357 -10.94 -11.35 17.01
N VAL A 358 -10.49 -10.70 15.93
CA VAL A 358 -9.08 -10.60 15.59
C VAL A 358 -8.55 -9.20 15.90
N TYR A 359 -9.15 -8.17 15.31
CA TYR A 359 -8.62 -6.80 15.38
C TYR A 359 -8.84 -6.12 16.75
N GLN A 360 -9.86 -6.56 17.49
CA GLN A 360 -10.16 -6.11 18.84
C GLN A 360 -9.65 -7.08 19.92
N SER A 361 -8.82 -8.06 19.55
CA SER A 361 -8.17 -8.95 20.52
C SER A 361 -7.23 -8.16 21.43
N GLU A 362 -7.06 -8.64 22.66
CA GLU A 362 -6.21 -8.00 23.68
C GLU A 362 -4.78 -7.79 23.17
N GLU A 363 -4.23 -8.78 22.47
CA GLU A 363 -2.88 -8.74 21.90
C GLU A 363 -2.70 -7.64 20.85
N VAL A 364 -3.71 -7.42 20.00
CA VAL A 364 -3.69 -6.35 18.99
C VAL A 364 -3.78 -5.00 19.69
N VAL A 365 -4.72 -4.83 20.62
CA VAL A 365 -4.92 -3.56 21.35
C VAL A 365 -3.67 -3.16 22.14
N ASP A 366 -3.05 -4.10 22.85
CA ASP A 366 -1.82 -3.85 23.62
C ASP A 366 -0.67 -3.41 22.71
N LYS A 367 -0.53 -4.05 21.55
CA LYS A 367 0.44 -3.65 20.52
C LYS A 367 0.17 -2.23 20.02
N GLU A 368 -1.09 -1.88 19.75
CA GLU A 368 -1.45 -0.54 19.30
C GLU A 368 -1.09 0.52 20.36
N ILE A 369 -1.45 0.30 21.63
CA ILE A 369 -1.12 1.20 22.75
C ILE A 369 0.39 1.40 22.87
N ALA A 370 1.16 0.31 22.83
CA ALA A 370 2.62 0.37 22.88
C ALA A 370 3.19 1.13 21.68
N GLY A 371 2.67 0.88 20.48
CA GLY A 371 3.05 1.53 19.24
C GLY A 371 2.94 3.05 19.31
N PHE A 372 1.82 3.57 19.86
CA PHE A 372 1.65 5.02 20.07
C PHE A 372 2.77 5.64 20.90
N LYS A 373 3.12 5.01 22.04
CA LYS A 373 4.18 5.55 22.92
C LYS A 373 5.58 5.43 22.33
N ILE A 374 5.85 4.35 21.62
CA ILE A 374 7.14 4.13 20.96
C ILE A 374 7.37 5.17 19.88
N ILE A 375 6.39 5.38 19.00
CA ILE A 375 6.50 6.30 17.86
C ILE A 375 6.57 7.75 18.33
N ASP A 376 5.70 8.16 19.26
CA ASP A 376 5.72 9.49 19.87
C ASP A 376 7.10 9.80 20.48
N GLY A 377 7.65 8.87 21.29
CA GLY A 377 8.95 9.05 21.93
C GLY A 377 10.14 9.11 20.95
N ILE A 378 10.08 8.39 19.82
CA ILE A 378 11.11 8.48 18.78
C ILE A 378 11.01 9.82 18.04
N LEU A 379 9.80 10.19 17.60
CA LEU A 379 9.57 11.43 16.85
C LEU A 379 9.92 12.66 17.67
N ASP A 380 9.60 12.67 18.97
CA ASP A 380 9.94 13.78 19.85
C ASP A 380 11.44 14.08 19.83
N VAL A 381 12.27 13.06 20.07
CA VAL A 381 13.74 13.19 20.06
C VAL A 381 14.29 13.53 18.68
N PHE A 382 13.81 12.85 17.64
CA PHE A 382 14.35 13.01 16.29
C PHE A 382 14.00 14.36 15.67
N THR A 383 12.75 14.81 15.83
CA THR A 383 12.31 16.12 15.32
C THR A 383 12.93 17.27 16.14
N ASP A 384 13.17 17.08 17.43
CA ASP A 384 13.89 18.07 18.24
C ASP A 384 15.35 18.22 17.78
N ALA A 385 16.06 17.11 17.54
CA ALA A 385 17.42 17.16 17.02
C ALA A 385 17.52 17.86 15.67
N ILE A 386 16.60 17.58 14.74
CA ILE A 386 16.55 18.24 13.42
C ILE A 386 16.19 19.72 13.51
N SER A 387 15.20 20.09 14.33
CA SER A 387 14.83 21.49 14.53
C SER A 387 16.00 22.31 15.08
N ASN A 388 16.77 21.74 16.02
CA ASN A 388 17.95 22.39 16.59
C ASN A 388 19.15 22.41 15.62
N HIS A 389 19.23 21.47 14.68
CA HIS A 389 20.22 21.52 13.59
C HIS A 389 19.95 22.74 12.70
N HIS A 390 18.70 22.89 12.25
CA HIS A 390 18.24 24.04 11.45
C HIS A 390 18.49 25.39 12.12
N GLN A 391 18.26 25.47 13.44
CA GLN A 391 18.44 26.70 14.21
C GLN A 391 19.90 26.98 14.61
N GLY A 392 20.82 26.04 14.36
CA GLY A 392 22.22 26.16 14.80
C GLY A 392 22.42 26.03 16.31
N THR A 393 21.45 25.43 17.03
CA THR A 393 21.38 25.35 18.50
C THR A 393 21.67 23.94 19.05
N LEU A 394 22.43 23.13 18.31
CA LEU A 394 22.69 21.72 18.66
C LEU A 394 23.35 21.53 20.05
N SER A 395 22.67 20.81 20.93
CA SER A 395 23.22 20.28 22.18
C SER A 395 24.17 19.10 21.91
N ASN A 396 24.94 18.70 22.93
CA ASN A 396 25.78 17.49 22.84
C ASN A 396 24.94 16.23 22.61
N TYR A 397 23.71 16.18 23.14
CA TYR A 397 22.78 15.08 22.91
C TYR A 397 22.30 15.08 21.46
N HIS A 398 21.92 16.23 20.90
CA HIS A 398 21.51 16.34 19.49
C HIS A 398 22.62 15.85 18.55
N LYS A 399 23.88 16.23 18.81
CA LYS A 399 25.03 15.76 18.03
C LYS A 399 25.21 14.24 18.06
N LEU A 400 24.78 13.55 19.12
CA LEU A 400 24.77 12.08 19.17
C LEU A 400 23.60 11.51 18.36
N ILE A 401 22.41 12.10 18.47
CA ILE A 401 21.23 11.68 17.69
C ILE A 401 21.49 11.79 16.19
N LEU A 402 22.08 12.91 15.72
CA LEU A 402 22.40 13.08 14.30
C LEU A 402 23.34 11.99 13.75
N LYS A 403 24.18 11.37 14.59
CA LYS A 403 25.06 10.26 14.17
C LYS A 403 24.32 8.94 13.97
N ILE A 404 23.11 8.80 14.51
CA ILE A 404 22.27 7.60 14.36
C ILE A 404 21.54 7.63 13.01
N PHE A 405 21.30 8.84 12.46
CA PHE A 405 20.62 8.99 11.19
C PHE A 405 21.42 8.37 10.04
N PRO A 406 20.71 7.75 9.07
CA PRO A 406 21.36 7.13 7.94
C PRO A 406 21.95 8.23 7.06
N LYS A 407 23.09 7.95 6.40
CA LYS A 407 23.71 8.88 5.46
C LYS A 407 22.81 9.27 4.27
N SER A 408 21.72 8.52 4.04
CA SER A 408 20.74 8.81 3.01
C SER A 408 19.73 9.89 3.41
N LEU A 409 19.61 10.20 4.71
CA LEU A 409 18.80 11.32 5.18
C LEU A 409 19.67 12.57 5.03
N ASP A 410 19.21 13.50 4.21
CA ASP A 410 19.87 14.79 4.05
C ASP A 410 19.54 15.69 5.24
N LEU A 411 20.56 16.00 6.04
CA LEU A 411 20.43 16.81 7.24
C LEU A 411 20.49 18.30 6.93
N ASP A 412 21.01 18.68 5.76
CA ASP A 412 21.24 20.06 5.36
C ASP A 412 20.15 20.55 4.39
N GLN A 413 19.01 19.86 4.37
CA GLN A 413 17.80 20.29 3.68
C GLN A 413 17.44 21.70 4.13
N GLU A 414 17.35 22.65 3.20
CA GLU A 414 16.98 24.04 3.50
C GLU A 414 15.53 24.14 4.00
N ASN A 415 14.66 23.25 3.53
CA ASN A 415 13.25 23.22 3.89
C ASN A 415 13.00 22.39 5.15
N LEU A 416 12.40 23.01 6.16
CA LEU A 416 12.00 22.34 7.40
C LEU A 416 10.96 21.23 7.12
N TYR A 417 10.04 21.44 6.18
CA TYR A 417 9.05 20.43 5.80
C TYR A 417 9.72 19.13 5.33
N ASP A 418 10.65 19.22 4.38
CA ASP A 418 11.35 18.06 3.82
C ASP A 418 12.17 17.34 4.90
N SER A 419 12.74 18.08 5.84
CA SER A 419 13.45 17.52 7.00
C SER A 419 12.50 16.75 7.93
N LEU A 420 11.35 17.33 8.29
CA LEU A 420 10.37 16.69 9.17
C LEU A 420 9.72 15.47 8.51
N LEU A 421 9.35 15.57 7.23
CA LEU A 421 8.83 14.44 6.47
C LEU A 421 9.89 13.36 6.30
N GLY A 422 11.16 13.74 6.08
CA GLY A 422 12.29 12.82 6.03
C GLY A 422 12.44 12.01 7.33
N ILE A 423 12.24 12.64 8.50
CA ILE A 423 12.19 11.94 9.79
C ILE A 423 10.98 11.00 9.86
N CYS A 424 9.79 11.44 9.47
CA CYS A 424 8.59 10.59 9.47
C CYS A 424 8.79 9.36 8.57
N ASN A 425 9.32 9.55 7.38
CA ASN A 425 9.67 8.49 6.44
C ASN A 425 10.73 7.54 7.00
N TYR A 426 11.78 8.07 7.64
CA TYR A 426 12.82 7.27 8.28
C TYR A 426 12.26 6.37 9.39
N VAL A 427 11.39 6.92 10.25
CA VAL A 427 10.71 6.16 11.31
C VAL A 427 9.73 5.14 10.71
N ALA A 428 8.98 5.50 9.67
CA ALA A 428 8.06 4.59 8.98
C ALA A 428 8.77 3.40 8.30
N LYS A 429 10.04 3.56 7.93
CA LYS A 429 10.89 2.49 7.39
C LYS A 429 11.39 1.50 8.47
N PHE A 430 11.13 1.74 9.76
CA PHE A 430 11.52 0.79 10.81
C PHE A 430 10.64 -0.45 10.77
N SER A 431 11.26 -1.59 11.07
CA SER A 431 10.53 -2.77 11.51
C SER A 431 9.99 -2.57 12.93
N ASP A 432 9.04 -3.40 13.36
CA ASP A 432 8.44 -3.29 14.70
C ASP A 432 9.53 -3.48 15.78
N SER A 433 10.39 -4.50 15.59
CA SER A 433 11.52 -4.77 16.48
C SER A 433 12.53 -3.63 16.54
N LYS A 434 12.84 -3.00 15.38
CA LYS A 434 13.75 -1.86 15.32
C LYS A 434 13.17 -0.63 16.01
N ALA A 435 11.87 -0.36 15.87
CA ALA A 435 11.20 0.74 16.55
C ALA A 435 11.27 0.57 18.07
N ILE A 436 10.92 -0.63 18.57
CA ILE A 436 11.03 -0.96 20.01
C ILE A 436 12.45 -0.77 20.51
N LEU A 437 13.44 -1.31 19.80
CA LEU A 437 14.85 -1.23 20.19
C LEU A 437 15.34 0.22 20.22
N THR A 438 14.99 1.01 19.21
CA THR A 438 15.36 2.42 19.12
C THR A 438 14.77 3.21 20.27
N HIS A 439 13.48 3.04 20.55
CA HIS A 439 12.83 3.69 21.69
C HIS A 439 13.46 3.30 23.02
N LYS A 440 13.77 2.01 23.25
CA LYS A 440 14.44 1.55 24.48
C LYS A 440 15.83 2.18 24.67
N LYS A 441 16.60 2.32 23.59
CA LYS A 441 17.91 3.00 23.59
C LYS A 441 17.78 4.48 23.94
N LEU A 442 16.81 5.17 23.34
CA LEU A 442 16.53 6.59 23.63
C LEU A 442 16.09 6.81 25.08
N LYS A 443 15.38 5.84 25.68
CA LYS A 443 14.99 5.87 27.11
C LYS A 443 16.09 5.39 28.08
N GLY A 444 17.25 4.93 27.58
CA GLY A 444 18.33 4.41 28.43
C GLY A 444 18.00 3.08 29.12
N THR A 445 17.05 2.31 28.57
CA THR A 445 16.61 1.01 29.12
C THR A 445 17.23 -0.20 28.41
N HIS A 446 18.05 0.06 27.39
CA HIS A 446 18.80 -0.92 26.62
C HIS A 446 20.00 -0.24 25.95
N PHE A 447 21.12 -0.96 25.75
CA PHE A 447 22.36 -0.41 25.20
C PHE A 447 22.75 -1.09 23.90
#